data_AF-A0A836B500-F1
#
_entry.id   AF-A0A836B500-F1
#
_cell.length_a   1.000
_cell.length_b   1.000
_cell.length_c   1.000
_cell.angle_alpha   90.00
_cell.angle_beta   90.00
_cell.angle_gamma   90.00
#
_symmetry.space_group_name_H-M   'P 1'
#
loop_
_entity.id
_entity.type
_entity.pdbx_description
1 polymer ?
#
loop_
_entity_poly.entity_id
_entity_poly.type
_entity_poly.pdbx_seq_one_letter_code
_entity_poly.pdbx_strand_id
1 'polypeptide(L)'
;MKKRPVWEELGLPPPPKKAATRPPVDPERQEAATAQLRTNCTRTIKVALCSEQHRKPGTDAAGDKGPPGKAEGDTADQEGLLAQDIEAALFQHHAVKAGPDYKAAARLLVASLKRNADLRGRVLSGAVAPAALVAMDARQLATAQQQEHFAQLEDKALQRVTVVGGSASGTLTTDFACKKCGGTSCNYLETGRRDIGKSETWGSKEGATTNRVVTCLGCGNRWEVGLFE
;
A
#
# COMPACT_ATOMS: atom_id res chain seq x y z
N MET A 1 -42.73 30.44 16.81
CA MET A 1 -42.18 29.36 17.67
C MET A 1 -42.48 28.02 17.01
N LYS A 2 -41.46 27.26 16.59
CA LYS A 2 -41.68 25.92 16.01
C LYS A 2 -42.08 24.98 17.15
N LYS A 3 -43.25 24.34 17.06
CA LYS A 3 -43.70 23.37 18.07
C LYS A 3 -42.72 22.21 18.11
N ARG A 4 -42.32 21.80 19.32
CA ARG A 4 -41.44 20.65 19.53
C ARG A 4 -42.18 19.38 19.10
N PRO A 5 -41.50 18.41 18.47
CA PRO A 5 -42.13 17.17 18.08
C PRO A 5 -42.58 16.39 19.32
N VAL A 6 -43.69 15.67 19.20
CA VAL A 6 -44.39 15.00 20.31
C VAL A 6 -43.51 14.03 21.10
N TRP A 7 -42.58 13.33 20.43
CA TRP A 7 -41.63 12.44 21.11
C TRP A 7 -40.67 13.21 22.03
N GLU A 8 -40.35 14.45 21.70
CA GLU A 8 -39.47 15.32 22.48
C GLU A 8 -40.21 15.97 23.66
N GLU A 9 -41.53 16.20 23.55
CA GLU A 9 -42.39 16.63 24.66
C GLU A 9 -42.65 15.51 25.66
N LEU A 10 -42.70 14.26 25.19
CA LEU A 10 -42.92 13.06 26.01
C LEU A 10 -41.62 12.44 26.57
N GLY A 11 -40.46 13.05 26.32
CA GLY A 11 -39.16 12.54 26.77
C GLY A 11 -38.78 11.17 26.20
N LEU A 12 -39.37 10.79 25.06
CA LEU A 12 -39.12 9.52 24.38
C LEU A 12 -37.88 9.62 23.50
N PRO A 13 -37.15 8.51 23.26
CA PRO A 13 -36.08 8.50 22.29
C PRO A 13 -36.62 8.82 20.87
N PRO A 14 -35.84 9.48 20.00
CA PRO A 14 -36.26 9.78 18.65
C PRO A 14 -36.61 8.50 17.90
N PRO A 15 -37.70 8.46 17.10
CA PRO A 15 -38.05 7.28 16.36
C PRO A 15 -36.92 6.88 15.40
N PRO A 16 -36.63 5.58 15.24
CA PRO A 16 -35.63 5.14 14.29
C PRO A 16 -36.00 5.66 12.90
N LYS A 17 -35.06 6.31 12.22
CA LYS A 17 -35.26 6.76 10.84
C LYS A 17 -35.65 5.53 10.03
N LYS A 18 -36.85 5.54 9.41
CA LYS A 18 -37.30 4.46 8.53
C LYS A 18 -36.19 4.22 7.50
N ALA A 19 -35.64 3.01 7.47
CA ALA A 19 -34.68 2.63 6.45
C ALA A 19 -35.37 2.81 5.10
N ALA A 20 -34.80 3.65 4.23
CA ALA A 20 -35.34 3.86 2.90
C ALA A 20 -35.29 2.52 2.17
N THR A 21 -36.44 1.90 1.94
CA THR A 21 -36.55 0.71 1.10
C THR A 21 -36.19 1.14 -0.31
N ARG A 22 -34.99 0.78 -0.76
CA ARG A 22 -34.55 1.07 -2.12
C ARG A 22 -35.50 0.33 -3.07
N PRO A 23 -36.12 0.99 -4.05
CA PRO A 23 -37.01 0.30 -4.97
C PRO A 23 -36.26 -0.85 -5.66
N PRO A 24 -36.94 -1.96 -6.00
CA PRO A 24 -36.36 -3.01 -6.82
C PRO A 24 -35.77 -2.37 -8.07
N VAL A 25 -34.50 -2.64 -8.33
CA VAL A 25 -33.80 -2.03 -9.46
C VAL A 25 -34.02 -2.92 -10.68
N ASP A 26 -34.63 -2.38 -11.73
CA ASP A 26 -34.84 -3.12 -12.98
C ASP A 26 -33.50 -3.61 -13.55
N PRO A 27 -33.36 -4.92 -13.87
CA PRO A 27 -32.12 -5.50 -14.35
C PRO A 27 -31.65 -4.87 -15.68
N GLU A 28 -32.57 -4.53 -16.57
CA GLU A 28 -32.25 -3.86 -17.84
C GLU A 28 -31.64 -2.47 -17.62
N ARG A 29 -32.13 -1.74 -16.60
CA ARG A 29 -31.57 -0.45 -16.21
C ARG A 29 -30.20 -0.58 -15.56
N GLN A 30 -29.94 -1.68 -14.84
CA GLN A 30 -28.62 -1.98 -14.30
C GLN A 30 -27.64 -2.28 -15.42
N GLU A 31 -28.03 -3.12 -16.38
CA GLU A 31 -27.21 -3.46 -17.54
C GLU A 31 -26.86 -2.23 -18.36
N ALA A 32 -27.85 -1.38 -18.70
CA ALA A 32 -27.62 -0.11 -19.37
C ALA A 32 -26.67 0.82 -18.59
N ALA A 33 -26.82 0.90 -17.26
CA ALA A 33 -25.91 1.67 -16.42
C ALA A 33 -24.49 1.09 -16.41
N THR A 34 -24.33 -0.24 -16.42
CA THR A 34 -23.01 -0.88 -16.54
C THR A 34 -22.38 -0.64 -17.90
N ALA A 35 -23.13 -0.76 -19.00
CA ALA A 35 -22.66 -0.46 -20.34
C ALA A 35 -22.17 0.99 -20.44
N GLN A 36 -22.94 1.94 -19.91
CA GLN A 36 -22.55 3.34 -19.90
C GLN A 36 -21.32 3.62 -19.04
N LEU A 37 -21.14 2.90 -17.92
CA LEU A 37 -19.91 2.98 -17.12
C LEU A 37 -18.70 2.49 -17.89
N ARG A 38 -18.82 1.38 -18.62
CA ARG A 38 -17.75 0.82 -19.46
C ARG A 38 -17.36 1.77 -20.59
N THR A 39 -18.34 2.30 -21.32
CA THR A 39 -18.10 3.32 -22.37
C THR A 39 -17.40 4.56 -21.81
N ASN A 40 -17.79 5.02 -20.62
CA ASN A 40 -17.10 6.12 -19.95
C ASN A 40 -15.66 5.75 -19.56
N CYS A 41 -15.42 4.53 -19.07
CA CYS A 41 -14.09 4.04 -18.73
C CYS A 41 -13.18 4.02 -19.95
N THR A 42 -13.63 3.41 -21.06
CA THR A 42 -12.90 3.38 -22.34
C THR A 42 -12.53 4.78 -22.80
N ARG A 43 -13.48 5.73 -22.75
CA ARG A 43 -13.22 7.13 -23.12
C ARG A 43 -12.14 7.77 -22.24
N THR A 44 -12.20 7.54 -20.92
CA THR A 44 -11.19 8.10 -20.01
C THR A 44 -9.80 7.48 -20.18
N ILE A 45 -9.73 6.19 -20.50
CA ILE A 45 -8.47 5.50 -20.82
C ILE A 45 -7.90 6.05 -22.12
N LYS A 46 -8.71 6.18 -23.18
CA LYS A 46 -8.29 6.80 -24.44
C LYS A 46 -7.69 8.19 -24.20
N VAL A 47 -8.39 9.06 -23.45
CA VAL A 47 -7.87 10.39 -23.12
C VAL A 47 -6.54 10.34 -22.34
N ALA A 48 -6.33 9.36 -21.48
CA ALA A 48 -5.05 9.20 -20.77
C ALA A 48 -3.91 8.75 -21.70
N LEU A 49 -4.22 7.89 -22.67
CA LEU A 49 -3.28 7.45 -23.72
C LEU A 49 -2.93 8.59 -24.69
N CYS A 50 -3.89 9.43 -25.07
CA CYS A 50 -3.65 10.55 -25.99
C CYS A 50 -3.04 11.80 -25.31
N SER A 51 -2.84 11.81 -23.98
CA SER A 51 -2.46 13.05 -23.27
C SER A 51 -1.00 13.46 -23.51
N GLU A 52 -0.73 14.46 -24.35
CA GLU A 52 0.65 14.87 -24.72
C GLU A 52 1.50 15.51 -23.60
N GLN A 53 0.97 15.68 -22.39
CA GLN A 53 1.51 16.50 -21.30
C GLN A 53 2.95 16.20 -20.86
N HIS A 54 3.53 15.06 -21.27
CA HIS A 54 4.90 14.65 -20.92
C HIS A 54 5.68 14.02 -22.09
N ARG A 55 5.35 14.33 -23.34
CA ARG A 55 6.25 14.00 -24.47
C ARG A 55 7.48 14.90 -24.33
N LYS A 56 8.53 14.43 -23.66
CA LYS A 56 9.84 15.08 -23.79
C LYS A 56 10.21 14.97 -25.28
N PRO A 57 10.46 16.08 -26.00
CA PRO A 57 11.11 15.98 -27.28
C PRO A 57 12.47 15.32 -27.01
N GLY A 58 12.68 14.15 -27.61
CA GLY A 58 13.90 13.39 -27.42
C GLY A 58 15.08 14.25 -27.82
N THR A 59 16.04 14.40 -26.92
CA THR A 59 17.40 14.78 -27.25
C THR A 59 17.95 13.76 -28.24
N ASP A 60 18.44 14.25 -29.37
CA ASP A 60 19.08 13.49 -30.42
C ASP A 60 20.21 12.59 -29.88
N ALA A 61 20.29 11.38 -30.46
CA ALA A 61 21.50 10.61 -30.78
C ALA A 61 21.39 9.12 -30.39
N ALA A 62 21.03 8.27 -31.36
CA ALA A 62 21.94 7.27 -31.96
C ALA A 62 21.14 6.09 -32.56
N GLY A 63 20.98 6.15 -33.90
CA GLY A 63 21.05 4.99 -34.80
C GLY A 63 19.95 3.93 -34.73
N ASP A 64 18.92 4.06 -35.56
CA ASP A 64 18.63 3.09 -36.62
C ASP A 64 17.68 3.71 -37.65
N LYS A 65 17.99 3.56 -38.94
CA LYS A 65 17.20 4.11 -40.06
C LYS A 65 16.16 3.08 -40.50
N GLY A 66 14.89 3.28 -40.15
CA GLY A 66 13.75 2.66 -40.84
C GLY A 66 13.11 3.63 -41.86
N PRO A 67 12.75 3.20 -43.09
CA PRO A 67 12.12 4.08 -44.07
C PRO A 67 10.63 4.37 -43.77
N PRO A 68 10.07 5.43 -44.39
CA PRO A 68 9.00 6.26 -43.83
C PRO A 68 7.62 5.96 -44.42
N GLY A 69 6.53 6.21 -43.68
CA GLY A 69 5.18 6.09 -44.23
C GLY A 69 4.03 6.49 -43.30
N LYS A 70 3.36 7.59 -43.66
CA LYS A 70 1.91 7.88 -43.49
C LYS A 70 1.19 7.17 -42.32
N ALA A 71 0.94 7.87 -41.20
CA ALA A 71 -0.11 7.48 -40.23
C ALA A 71 -0.30 8.56 -39.15
N GLU A 72 -0.92 9.70 -39.49
CA GLU A 72 -1.53 10.57 -38.46
C GLU A 72 -3.03 10.27 -38.28
N GLY A 73 -3.60 9.42 -39.14
CA GLY A 73 -4.98 8.91 -39.03
C GLY A 73 -5.11 7.58 -38.30
N ASP A 74 -4.24 6.60 -38.58
CA ASP A 74 -4.37 5.23 -38.04
C ASP A 74 -4.05 5.12 -36.53
N THR A 75 -3.24 6.04 -36.00
CA THR A 75 -2.82 6.04 -34.59
C THR A 75 -3.98 6.32 -33.65
N ALA A 76 -4.89 7.22 -34.03
CA ALA A 76 -6.06 7.59 -33.22
C ALA A 76 -7.09 6.45 -33.10
N ASP A 77 -7.16 5.61 -34.13
CA ASP A 77 -8.01 4.41 -34.16
C ASP A 77 -7.35 3.26 -33.37
N GLN A 78 -6.03 3.08 -33.51
CA GLN A 78 -5.27 2.10 -32.72
C GLN A 78 -5.33 2.38 -31.21
N GLU A 79 -5.23 3.65 -30.80
CA GLU A 79 -5.41 4.06 -29.40
C GLU A 79 -6.82 3.78 -28.87
N GLY A 80 -7.83 3.91 -29.74
CA GLY A 80 -9.22 3.61 -29.42
C GLY A 80 -9.45 2.12 -29.17
N LEU A 81 -8.88 1.27 -30.04
CA LEU A 81 -8.93 -0.19 -29.89
C LEU A 81 -8.18 -0.64 -28.64
N LEU A 82 -6.98 -0.12 -28.42
CA LEU A 82 -6.20 -0.44 -27.22
C LEU A 82 -6.92 -0.03 -25.93
N ALA A 83 -7.60 1.12 -25.92
CA ALA A 83 -8.41 1.53 -24.77
C ALA A 83 -9.60 0.59 -24.51
N GLN A 84 -10.19 0.01 -25.57
CA GLN A 84 -11.23 -1.01 -25.42
C GLN A 84 -10.66 -2.31 -24.84
N ASP A 85 -9.50 -2.75 -25.32
CA ASP A 85 -8.85 -3.97 -24.82
C ASP A 85 -8.45 -3.85 -23.34
N ILE A 86 -7.94 -2.68 -22.93
CA ILE A 86 -7.61 -2.41 -21.52
C ILE A 86 -8.87 -2.41 -20.65
N GLU A 87 -9.96 -1.79 -21.11
CA GLU A 87 -11.23 -1.79 -20.37
C GLU A 87 -11.80 -3.22 -20.26
N ALA A 88 -11.76 -4.00 -21.34
CA ALA A 88 -12.24 -5.37 -21.36
C ALA A 88 -11.43 -6.25 -20.40
N ALA A 89 -10.10 -6.13 -20.39
CA ALA A 89 -9.24 -6.82 -19.44
C ALA A 89 -9.55 -6.40 -17.99
N LEU A 90 -9.79 -5.12 -17.74
CA LEU A 90 -10.16 -4.61 -16.41
C LEU A 90 -11.51 -5.18 -15.94
N PHE A 91 -12.49 -5.25 -16.84
CA PHE A 91 -13.80 -5.78 -16.51
C PHE A 91 -13.77 -7.28 -16.24
N GLN A 92 -12.96 -8.03 -16.99
CA GLN A 92 -12.71 -9.46 -16.74
C GLN A 92 -12.02 -9.70 -15.39
N HIS A 93 -11.01 -8.89 -15.06
CA HIS A 93 -10.30 -8.99 -13.78
C HIS A 93 -11.21 -8.76 -12.56
N HIS A 94 -12.25 -7.92 -12.71
CA HIS A 94 -13.25 -7.67 -11.66
C HIS A 94 -14.51 -8.55 -11.77
N ALA A 95 -14.39 -9.75 -12.35
CA ALA A 95 -15.45 -10.75 -12.44
C ALA A 95 -16.74 -10.22 -13.08
N VAL A 96 -16.64 -9.37 -14.11
CA VAL A 96 -17.78 -8.88 -14.91
C VAL A 96 -18.78 -8.08 -14.05
N LYS A 97 -18.30 -7.48 -12.95
CA LYS A 97 -19.11 -6.63 -12.07
C LYS A 97 -18.60 -5.20 -12.12
N ALA A 98 -19.44 -4.28 -12.60
CA ALA A 98 -19.18 -2.84 -12.61
C ALA A 98 -19.38 -2.20 -11.22
N GLY A 99 -18.76 -2.79 -10.20
CA GLY A 99 -18.85 -2.40 -8.80
C GLY A 99 -17.96 -1.21 -8.43
N PRO A 100 -17.89 -0.87 -7.13
CA PRO A 100 -17.01 0.19 -6.63
C PRO A 100 -15.52 -0.10 -6.89
N ASP A 101 -15.11 -1.37 -6.82
CA ASP A 101 -13.72 -1.81 -7.00
C ASP A 101 -13.24 -1.60 -8.44
N TYR A 102 -14.08 -1.97 -9.42
CA TYR A 102 -13.82 -1.69 -10.84
C TYR A 102 -13.61 -0.19 -11.09
N LYS A 103 -14.45 0.67 -10.49
CA LYS A 103 -14.30 2.13 -10.61
C LYS A 103 -13.05 2.66 -9.93
N ALA A 104 -12.65 2.07 -8.81
CA ALA A 104 -11.42 2.44 -8.11
C ALA A 104 -10.18 2.07 -8.94
N ALA A 105 -10.14 0.84 -9.46
CA ALA A 105 -9.06 0.36 -10.32
C ALA A 105 -8.96 1.16 -11.63
N ALA A 106 -10.10 1.45 -12.29
CA ALA A 106 -10.14 2.31 -13.48
C ALA A 106 -9.54 3.70 -13.21
N ARG A 107 -9.92 4.33 -12.09
CA ARG A 107 -9.40 5.65 -11.69
C ARG A 107 -7.91 5.62 -11.41
N LEU A 108 -7.43 4.58 -10.70
CA LEU A 108 -6.01 4.39 -10.43
C LEU A 108 -5.21 4.20 -11.71
N LEU A 109 -5.71 3.37 -12.64
CA LEU A 109 -5.06 3.10 -13.91
C LEU A 109 -4.95 4.37 -14.76
N VAL A 110 -6.06 5.12 -14.92
CA VAL A 110 -6.09 6.40 -15.63
C VAL A 110 -5.13 7.41 -14.99
N ALA A 111 -5.10 7.53 -13.66
CA ALA A 111 -4.19 8.43 -12.97
C ALA A 111 -2.71 8.02 -13.15
N SER A 112 -2.43 6.72 -13.24
CA SER A 112 -1.08 6.20 -13.42
C SER A 112 -0.59 6.38 -14.86
N LEU A 113 -1.43 6.10 -15.85
CA LEU A 113 -1.14 6.37 -17.27
C LEU A 113 -0.92 7.86 -17.55
N LYS A 114 -1.61 8.76 -16.83
CA LYS A 114 -1.37 10.21 -16.93
C LYS A 114 -0.06 10.66 -16.30
N ARG A 115 0.34 10.06 -15.17
CA ARG A 115 1.57 10.42 -14.44
C ARG A 115 2.83 9.84 -15.08
N ASN A 116 2.73 8.67 -15.72
CA ASN A 116 3.89 7.94 -16.26
C ASN A 116 3.88 7.94 -17.79
N ALA A 117 4.63 8.85 -18.40
CA ALA A 117 4.82 8.88 -19.85
C ALA A 117 5.51 7.62 -20.38
N ASP A 118 6.50 7.08 -19.65
CA ASP A 118 7.24 5.88 -20.07
C ASP A 118 6.34 4.64 -20.10
N LEU A 119 5.51 4.46 -19.07
CA LEU A 119 4.54 3.35 -19.02
C LEU A 119 3.57 3.45 -20.18
N ARG A 120 3.09 4.65 -20.49
CA ARG A 120 2.21 4.88 -21.64
C ARG A 120 2.89 4.57 -22.97
N GLY A 121 4.15 4.98 -23.15
CA GLY A 121 4.93 4.62 -24.35
C GLY A 121 5.09 3.11 -24.49
N ARG A 122 5.32 2.38 -23.39
CA ARG A 122 5.38 0.91 -23.37
C ARG A 122 4.05 0.24 -23.71
N VAL A 123 2.93 0.83 -23.27
CA VAL A 123 1.59 0.32 -23.61
C VAL A 123 1.26 0.57 -25.09
N LEU A 124 1.55 1.77 -25.62
CA LEU A 124 1.33 2.11 -27.03
C LEU A 124 2.22 1.33 -28.00
N SER A 125 3.43 0.98 -27.59
CA SER A 125 4.35 0.12 -28.37
C SER A 125 4.05 -1.37 -28.25
N GLY A 126 3.09 -1.78 -27.41
CA GLY A 126 2.74 -3.18 -27.19
C GLY A 126 3.72 -3.97 -26.30
N ALA A 127 4.71 -3.30 -25.68
CA ALA A 127 5.65 -3.93 -24.76
C ALA A 127 4.99 -4.40 -23.44
N VAL A 128 3.82 -3.85 -23.11
CA VAL A 128 3.00 -4.29 -21.96
C VAL A 128 1.61 -4.66 -22.47
N ALA A 129 1.24 -5.93 -22.29
CA ALA A 129 -0.09 -6.41 -22.65
C ALA A 129 -1.18 -5.80 -21.73
N PRO A 130 -2.39 -5.53 -22.24
CA PRO A 130 -3.50 -4.99 -21.44
C PRO A 130 -3.83 -5.84 -20.20
N ALA A 131 -3.78 -7.17 -20.31
CA ALA A 131 -4.00 -8.07 -19.18
C ALA A 131 -2.91 -7.95 -18.10
N ALA A 132 -1.65 -7.82 -18.52
CA ALA A 132 -0.53 -7.61 -17.60
C ALA A 132 -0.66 -6.26 -16.89
N LEU A 133 -1.04 -5.20 -17.62
CA LEU A 133 -1.23 -3.85 -17.09
C LEU A 133 -2.26 -3.80 -15.97
N VAL A 134 -3.37 -4.54 -16.10
CA VAL A 134 -4.44 -4.61 -15.09
C VAL A 134 -4.00 -5.40 -13.84
N ALA A 135 -3.11 -6.37 -14.01
CA ALA A 135 -2.59 -7.19 -12.90
C ALA A 135 -1.46 -6.50 -12.12
N MET A 136 -0.88 -5.40 -12.62
CA MET A 136 0.21 -4.68 -11.94
C MET A 136 -0.29 -4.00 -10.65
N ASP A 137 0.57 -4.00 -9.64
CA ASP A 137 0.28 -3.30 -8.39
C ASP A 137 0.39 -1.78 -8.54
N ALA A 138 -0.27 -1.02 -7.67
CA ALA A 138 -0.20 0.44 -7.62
C ALA A 138 1.24 0.98 -7.55
N ARG A 139 2.15 0.25 -6.88
CA ARG A 139 3.59 0.60 -6.82
C ARG A 139 4.28 0.44 -8.17
N GLN A 140 3.96 -0.62 -8.90
CA GLN A 140 4.55 -0.92 -10.21
C GLN A 140 4.01 0.01 -11.31
N LEU A 141 2.80 0.52 -11.11
CA LEU A 141 2.19 1.57 -11.93
C LEU A 141 2.69 2.98 -11.57
N ALA A 142 3.65 3.16 -10.67
CA ALA A 142 4.21 4.47 -10.31
C ALA A 142 5.41 4.86 -11.22
N THR A 143 5.84 6.12 -11.19
CA THR A 143 7.01 6.57 -11.98
C THR A 143 8.28 5.84 -11.51
N ALA A 144 9.33 5.78 -12.35
CA ALA A 144 10.60 5.17 -11.96
C ALA A 144 11.17 5.76 -10.65
N GLN A 145 11.08 7.09 -10.49
CA GLN A 145 11.49 7.77 -9.27
C GLN A 145 10.66 7.35 -8.04
N GLN A 146 9.35 7.17 -8.21
CA GLN A 146 8.48 6.72 -7.12
C GLN A 146 8.74 5.25 -6.77
N GLN A 147 8.99 4.40 -7.76
CA GLN A 147 9.37 3.00 -7.55
C GLN A 147 10.67 2.90 -6.75
N GLU A 148 11.68 3.70 -7.09
CA GLU A 148 12.93 3.78 -6.34
C GLU A 148 12.70 4.24 -4.90
N HIS A 149 11.86 5.27 -4.70
CA HIS A 149 11.52 5.73 -3.36
C HIS A 149 10.79 4.65 -2.54
N PHE A 150 9.88 3.88 -3.15
CA PHE A 150 9.24 2.75 -2.48
C PHE A 150 10.25 1.66 -2.12
N ALA A 151 11.19 1.34 -3.00
CA ALA A 151 12.25 0.37 -2.73
C ALA A 151 13.15 0.82 -1.56
N GLN A 152 13.50 2.11 -1.51
CA GLN A 152 14.28 2.68 -0.39
C GLN A 152 13.51 2.65 0.93
N LEU A 153 12.19 2.91 0.91
CA LEU A 153 11.35 2.80 2.10
C LEU A 153 11.24 1.37 2.60
N GLU A 154 11.11 0.42 1.68
CA GLU A 154 11.05 -1.01 1.98
C GLU A 154 12.36 -1.52 2.57
N ASP A 155 13.49 -1.15 1.98
CA ASP A 155 14.82 -1.45 2.50
C ASP A 155 15.03 -0.88 3.91
N LYS A 156 14.67 0.39 4.13
CA LYS A 156 14.70 1.02 5.46
C LYS A 156 13.78 0.32 6.46
N ALA A 157 12.60 -0.12 6.04
CA ALA A 157 11.68 -0.85 6.91
C ALA A 157 12.24 -2.22 7.29
N LEU A 158 12.79 -2.95 6.33
CA LEU A 158 13.46 -4.24 6.56
C LEU A 158 14.65 -4.06 7.49
N GLN A 159 15.52 -3.09 7.24
CA GLN A 159 16.68 -2.78 8.09
C GLN A 159 16.25 -2.50 9.53
N ARG A 160 15.17 -1.74 9.76
CA ARG A 160 14.67 -1.47 11.11
C ARG A 160 14.21 -2.75 11.82
N VAL A 161 13.51 -3.64 11.11
CA VAL A 161 13.04 -4.91 11.68
C VAL A 161 14.21 -5.85 11.98
N THR A 162 15.19 -5.95 11.08
CA THR A 162 16.35 -6.84 11.26
C THR A 162 17.31 -6.35 12.33
N VAL A 163 17.52 -5.04 12.46
CA VAL A 163 18.38 -4.46 13.51
C VAL A 163 17.80 -4.70 14.91
N VAL A 164 16.46 -4.71 15.06
CA VAL A 164 15.81 -5.05 16.34
C VAL A 164 15.94 -6.55 16.67
N GLY A 165 16.03 -7.42 15.66
CA GLY A 165 16.17 -8.88 15.87
C GLY A 165 17.61 -9.39 16.00
N GLY A 166 18.60 -8.71 15.43
CA GLY A 166 19.96 -9.25 15.25
C GLY A 166 21.06 -8.66 16.12
N SER A 167 20.90 -7.46 16.69
CA SER A 167 21.96 -6.80 17.45
C SER A 167 21.46 -6.24 18.77
N ALA A 168 21.71 -7.00 19.84
CA ALA A 168 21.99 -6.51 21.18
C ALA A 168 21.01 -5.46 21.74
N SER A 169 19.80 -5.91 22.10
CA SER A 169 18.99 -5.22 23.10
C SER A 169 19.63 -5.39 24.49
N GLY A 170 20.77 -4.75 24.70
CA GLY A 170 21.42 -4.71 26.00
C GLY A 170 22.76 -3.98 25.95
N THR A 171 23.16 -3.51 27.11
CA THR A 171 24.35 -2.68 27.30
C THR A 171 25.59 -3.57 27.37
N LEU A 172 26.59 -3.27 26.53
CA LEU A 172 27.91 -3.90 26.60
C LEU A 172 28.60 -3.52 27.90
N THR A 173 29.10 -4.50 28.64
CA THR A 173 29.78 -4.31 29.93
C THR A 173 30.94 -5.29 30.07
N THR A 174 31.97 -4.85 30.77
CA THR A 174 33.11 -5.68 31.19
C THR A 174 33.05 -6.04 32.68
N ASP A 175 32.00 -5.63 33.38
CA ASP A 175 31.88 -5.76 34.84
C ASP A 175 31.57 -7.20 35.26
N PHE A 176 31.14 -8.04 34.32
CA PHE A 176 30.81 -9.45 34.57
C PHE A 176 31.82 -10.38 33.89
N ALA A 177 32.39 -11.30 34.67
CA ALA A 177 33.21 -12.39 34.16
C ALA A 177 32.38 -13.66 33.93
N CYS A 178 32.48 -14.25 32.75
CA CYS A 178 31.78 -15.48 32.43
C CYS A 178 32.38 -16.69 33.16
N LYS A 179 31.58 -17.40 33.95
CA LYS A 179 32.02 -18.62 34.65
C LYS A 179 32.37 -19.80 33.72
N LYS A 180 31.92 -19.78 32.47
CA LYS A 180 32.12 -20.89 31.51
C LYS A 180 33.39 -20.74 30.67
N CYS A 181 33.69 -19.53 30.17
CA CYS A 181 34.84 -19.28 29.31
C CYS A 181 35.87 -18.31 29.90
N GLY A 182 35.60 -17.70 31.06
CA GLY A 182 36.48 -16.70 31.69
C GLY A 182 36.49 -15.33 31.01
N GLY A 183 35.82 -15.16 29.87
CA GLY A 183 35.76 -13.89 29.16
C GLY A 183 34.96 -12.82 29.91
N THR A 184 35.40 -11.56 29.82
CA THR A 184 34.74 -10.38 30.41
C THR A 184 33.81 -9.67 29.44
N SER A 185 33.81 -10.04 28.15
CA SER A 185 32.92 -9.46 27.15
C SER A 185 31.48 -9.98 27.34
N CYS A 186 30.67 -9.18 28.03
CA CYS A 186 29.29 -9.51 28.37
C CYS A 186 28.34 -8.38 27.93
N ASN A 187 27.09 -8.73 27.70
CA ASN A 187 26.00 -7.82 27.46
C ASN A 187 24.92 -8.06 28.53
N TYR A 188 24.44 -7.02 29.22
CA TYR A 188 23.31 -7.15 30.13
C TYR A 188 22.06 -6.42 29.62
N LEU A 189 20.90 -7.03 29.84
CA LEU A 189 19.59 -6.42 29.67
C LEU A 189 18.92 -6.27 31.04
N GLU A 190 18.49 -5.06 31.36
CA GLU A 190 17.69 -4.82 32.57
C GLU A 190 16.28 -5.37 32.36
N THR A 191 15.95 -6.43 33.09
CA THR A 191 14.64 -7.08 33.03
C THR A 191 13.72 -6.47 34.09
N GLY A 192 13.61 -5.15 34.09
CA GLY A 192 12.71 -4.40 34.99
C GLY A 192 11.27 -4.32 34.49
N ARG A 193 10.95 -4.88 33.32
CA ARG A 193 9.61 -4.77 32.69
C ARG A 193 9.24 -6.01 31.88
N ARG A 194 9.24 -7.19 32.48
CA ARG A 194 8.62 -8.36 31.85
C ARG A 194 7.18 -8.67 32.28
N ASP A 195 6.60 -7.87 33.19
CA ASP A 195 5.21 -8.02 33.65
C ASP A 195 4.42 -6.69 33.70
N ILE A 196 4.32 -5.93 32.60
CA ILE A 196 3.42 -4.75 32.53
C ILE A 196 1.93 -5.15 32.68
N GLY A 197 1.59 -6.43 32.68
CA GLY A 197 0.19 -6.89 32.75
C GLY A 197 -0.43 -7.03 34.15
N LYS A 198 0.35 -7.04 35.25
CA LYS A 198 -0.21 -7.29 36.59
C LYS A 198 0.36 -6.46 37.74
N SER A 199 1.61 -6.00 37.66
CA SER A 199 2.22 -5.26 38.78
C SER A 199 1.75 -3.80 38.88
N GLU A 200 1.26 -3.19 37.80
CA GLU A 200 0.77 -1.80 37.82
C GLU A 200 -0.69 -1.64 38.31
N THR A 201 -1.45 -2.73 38.48
CA THR A 201 -2.87 -2.65 38.90
C THR A 201 -3.08 -2.88 40.41
N TRP A 202 -2.15 -3.54 41.10
CA TRP A 202 -2.20 -3.74 42.55
C TRP A 202 -0.84 -3.40 43.14
N GLY A 203 -0.73 -2.20 43.71
CA GLY A 203 0.52 -1.72 44.32
C GLY A 203 1.01 -2.65 45.41
N SER A 204 2.01 -3.47 45.09
CA SER A 204 2.76 -4.26 46.07
C SER A 204 3.93 -3.44 46.58
N LYS A 205 4.08 -3.37 47.91
CA LYS A 205 5.20 -2.76 48.62
C LYS A 205 6.37 -3.74 48.75
N GLU A 206 7.00 -4.12 47.63
CA GLU A 206 8.31 -4.78 47.65
C GLU A 206 9.21 -4.07 46.63
N GLY A 207 10.40 -3.64 47.07
CA GLY A 207 11.28 -2.75 46.31
C GLY A 207 11.53 -3.22 44.88
N ALA A 208 11.69 -2.27 43.97
CA ALA A 208 11.95 -2.54 42.56
C ALA A 208 13.26 -3.35 42.39
N THR A 209 13.16 -4.67 42.35
CA THR A 209 14.29 -5.55 42.06
C THR A 209 14.59 -5.47 40.56
N THR A 210 15.57 -4.66 40.19
CA THR A 210 16.04 -4.58 38.80
C THR A 210 16.92 -5.79 38.49
N ASN A 211 16.27 -6.92 38.22
CA ASN A 211 16.97 -8.14 37.78
C ASN A 211 17.59 -7.90 36.41
N ARG A 212 18.92 -8.03 36.31
CA ARG A 212 19.66 -7.94 35.04
C ARG A 212 19.89 -9.34 34.49
N VAL A 213 19.57 -9.56 33.23
CA VAL A 213 19.98 -10.77 32.52
C VAL A 213 21.26 -10.48 31.76
N VAL A 214 22.36 -11.11 32.17
CA VAL A 214 23.67 -11.02 31.54
C VAL A 214 23.85 -12.17 30.55
N THR A 215 24.38 -11.87 29.37
CA THR A 215 24.72 -12.83 28.31
C THR A 215 26.18 -12.64 27.90
N CYS A 216 26.97 -13.69 27.95
CA CYS A 216 28.37 -13.68 27.50
C CYS A 216 28.43 -13.69 25.97
N LEU A 217 29.19 -12.76 25.37
CA LEU A 217 29.33 -12.66 23.92
C LEU A 217 30.29 -13.71 23.33
N GLY A 218 31.22 -14.23 24.14
CA GLY A 218 32.20 -15.22 23.69
C GLY A 218 31.68 -16.66 23.64
N CYS A 219 30.78 -17.05 24.55
CA CYS A 219 30.27 -18.43 24.63
C CYS A 219 28.74 -18.56 24.68
N GLY A 220 28.00 -17.43 24.65
CA GLY A 220 26.54 -17.42 24.66
C GLY A 220 25.89 -17.78 26.00
N ASN A 221 26.66 -17.98 27.07
CA ASN A 221 26.09 -18.31 28.39
C ASN A 221 25.25 -17.14 28.94
N ARG A 222 24.06 -17.43 29.48
CA ARG A 222 23.10 -16.42 29.98
C ARG A 222 22.75 -16.70 31.44
N TRP A 223 22.81 -15.68 32.29
CA TRP A 223 22.49 -15.80 33.73
C TRP A 223 21.85 -14.51 34.28
N GLU A 224 21.13 -14.61 35.39
CA GLU A 224 20.47 -13.48 36.05
C GLU A 224 21.29 -13.00 37.25
N VAL A 225 21.39 -11.68 37.41
CA VAL A 225 21.99 -11.03 38.58
C VAL A 225 20.98 -10.07 39.18
N GLY A 226 20.64 -10.29 40.45
CA GLY A 226 19.80 -9.39 41.23
C GLY A 226 20.64 -8.23 41.76
N LEU A 227 20.29 -7.01 41.40
CA LEU A 227 20.78 -5.81 42.10
C LEU A 227 19.86 -5.57 43.28
N PHE A 228 20.35 -5.89 44.47
CA PHE A 228 19.82 -5.36 45.71
C PHE A 228 20.58 -4.07 45.97
N GLU A 229 19.93 -2.92 45.81
CA GLU A 229 20.40 -1.65 46.40
C GLU A 229 20.03 -1.58 47.89
#